data_AF-A0A9Q1B700-F1
#
_entry.id   AF-A0A9Q1B700-F1
#
_cell.length_a   1.000
_cell.length_b   1.000
_cell.length_c   1.000
_cell.angle_alpha   90.00
_cell.angle_beta   90.00
_cell.angle_gamma   90.00
#
_symmetry.space_group_name_H-M   'P 1'
#
loop_
_entity.id
_entity.type
_entity.pdbx_description
1 polymer ?
#
loop_
_entity_poly.entity_id
_entity_poly.type
_entity_poly.pdbx_seq_one_letter_code
_entity_poly.pdbx_strand_id
1 'polypeptide(L)'
;MKRLVDVWPGVCKDVFEQALFRVASAVAFFSALRIGELVAGGKGDKSKLGLQVLDVEGDRDGYLFCHQDGVPLTRYQFWKIKSAALARVGVPGARFGTHSFQIGATSTAASLGYDPARIQSIGRWRSQCYKVYVRPLPTLQRMHILIIGHSFIYWTARFATRSAWGSQLSLGAFAIVEWRDRHGLRWADVLPMALQLAEGRAPDILLTHAGGNDLGKQMGISLIMEITRDLTTWKTQYPGSKVIWSTVVPRRCDAAGAEVPINRDRRCLNREASHHVLRTGGSVAGHTAINTKMVELYRSDGVHLSDAGLTLFLDNLRRGLQAE
;
A
#
# COMPACT_ATOMS: atom_id res chain seq x y z
N MET A 1 -5.87 -8.65 12.06
CA MET A 1 -5.67 -8.16 13.44
C MET A 1 -6.47 -6.90 13.77
N LYS A 2 -6.52 -5.87 12.92
CA LYS A 2 -7.23 -4.60 13.21
C LYS A 2 -8.65 -4.78 13.78
N ARG A 3 -9.51 -5.57 13.10
CA ARG A 3 -10.87 -5.89 13.57
C ARG A 3 -10.95 -6.57 14.94
N LEU A 4 -9.91 -7.30 15.35
CA LEU A 4 -9.87 -7.93 16.67
C LEU A 4 -9.54 -6.92 17.78
N VAL A 5 -8.75 -5.88 17.47
CA VAL A 5 -8.38 -4.83 18.44
C VAL A 5 -9.61 -4.13 19.00
N ASP A 6 -10.59 -3.90 18.14
CA ASP A 6 -11.82 -3.15 18.43
C ASP A 6 -12.81 -3.95 19.30
N VAL A 7 -12.72 -5.28 19.31
CA VAL A 7 -13.66 -6.15 20.07
C VAL A 7 -13.12 -6.64 21.41
N TRP A 8 -11.81 -6.51 21.66
CA TRP A 8 -11.21 -6.94 22.93
C TRP A 8 -11.86 -6.33 24.18
N PRO A 9 -12.25 -5.03 24.21
CA PRO A 9 -12.93 -4.45 25.36
C PRO A 9 -14.24 -5.15 25.73
N GLY A 10 -14.93 -5.77 24.76
CA GLY A 10 -16.16 -6.51 25.01
C GLY A 10 -15.95 -7.95 25.48
N VAL A 11 -14.72 -8.49 25.39
CA VAL A 11 -14.41 -9.90 25.63
C VAL A 11 -13.54 -10.10 26.87
N CYS A 12 -12.56 -9.22 27.06
CA CYS A 12 -11.62 -9.29 28.16
C CYS A 12 -12.22 -8.60 29.40
N LYS A 13 -11.78 -9.02 30.59
CA LYS A 13 -12.31 -8.57 31.88
C LYS A 13 -11.84 -7.17 32.27
N ASP A 14 -10.60 -6.83 31.91
CA ASP A 14 -9.96 -5.57 32.30
C ASP A 14 -8.96 -5.12 31.23
N VAL A 15 -8.34 -3.96 31.45
CA VAL A 15 -7.37 -3.36 30.51
C VAL A 15 -6.09 -4.20 30.41
N PHE A 16 -5.69 -4.89 31.48
CA PHE A 16 -4.50 -5.72 31.48
C PHE A 16 -4.70 -6.96 30.60
N GLU A 17 -5.82 -7.68 30.75
CA GLU A 17 -6.16 -8.83 29.93
C GLU A 17 -6.29 -8.41 28.45
N GLN A 18 -6.84 -7.24 28.16
CA GLN A 18 -6.84 -6.70 26.79
C GLN A 18 -5.43 -6.54 26.23
N ALA A 19 -4.50 -5.94 27.00
CA ALA A 19 -3.12 -5.75 26.58
C ALA A 19 -2.42 -7.11 26.38
N LEU A 20 -2.57 -8.03 27.33
CA LEU A 20 -2.02 -9.39 27.28
C LEU A 20 -2.44 -10.11 25.98
N PHE A 21 -3.73 -10.13 25.67
CA PHE A 21 -4.24 -10.82 24.48
C PHE A 21 -3.89 -10.11 23.17
N ARG A 22 -3.80 -8.78 23.17
CA ARG A 22 -3.33 -8.00 22.02
C ARG A 22 -1.88 -8.34 21.69
N VAL A 23 -0.99 -8.24 22.67
CA VAL A 23 0.44 -8.51 22.50
C VAL A 23 0.68 -9.97 22.15
N ALA A 24 0.08 -10.91 22.89
CA ALA A 24 0.23 -12.33 22.61
C ALA A 24 -0.25 -12.70 21.19
N SER A 25 -1.40 -12.17 20.74
CA SER A 25 -1.90 -12.42 19.38
C SER A 25 -1.00 -11.80 18.30
N ALA A 26 -0.44 -10.61 18.55
CA ALA A 26 0.48 -9.96 17.63
C ALA A 26 1.79 -10.74 17.51
N VAL A 27 2.42 -11.10 18.63
CA VAL A 27 3.64 -11.91 18.68
C VAL A 27 3.42 -13.26 18.00
N ALA A 28 2.28 -13.92 18.27
CA ALA A 28 1.94 -15.19 17.62
C ALA A 28 1.85 -15.09 16.11
N PHE A 29 1.20 -14.03 15.60
CA PHE A 29 1.02 -13.83 14.17
C PHE A 29 2.33 -13.43 13.48
N PHE A 30 2.97 -12.35 13.94
CA PHE A 30 4.15 -11.81 13.25
C PHE A 30 5.39 -12.70 13.37
N SER A 31 5.45 -13.55 14.40
CA SER A 31 6.53 -14.54 14.55
C SER A 31 6.14 -15.93 14.02
N ALA A 32 4.97 -16.06 13.39
CA ALA A 32 4.41 -17.32 12.89
C ALA A 32 4.47 -18.47 13.92
N LEU A 33 4.21 -18.17 15.19
CA LEU A 33 4.27 -19.14 16.29
C LEU A 33 3.02 -20.02 16.29
N ARG A 34 3.22 -21.29 16.66
CA ARG A 34 2.11 -22.14 17.07
C ARG A 34 1.64 -21.74 18.47
N ILE A 35 0.38 -21.99 18.79
CA ILE A 35 -0.15 -21.62 20.12
C ILE A 35 0.65 -22.29 21.25
N GLY A 36 1.09 -23.54 21.07
CA GLY A 36 1.92 -24.23 22.05
C GLY A 36 3.36 -23.71 22.18
N GLU A 37 3.84 -22.94 21.20
CA GLU A 37 5.13 -22.25 21.26
C GLU A 37 4.99 -20.86 21.92
N LEU A 38 3.77 -20.37 22.12
CA LEU A 38 3.49 -19.03 22.65
C LEU A 38 3.16 -19.06 24.14
N VAL A 39 2.30 -20.00 24.57
CA VAL A 39 1.67 -20.00 25.89
C VAL A 39 1.80 -21.36 26.58
N ALA A 40 1.60 -21.38 27.90
CA ALA A 40 1.70 -22.59 28.69
C ALA A 40 0.62 -23.64 28.32
N GLY A 41 0.99 -24.91 28.45
CA GLY A 41 0.10 -26.06 28.26
C GLY A 41 -1.06 -26.08 29.25
N GLY A 42 -0.84 -25.57 30.46
CA GLY A 42 -1.79 -25.46 31.56
C GLY A 42 -1.18 -24.64 32.71
N LYS A 43 -1.94 -24.37 33.77
CA LYS A 43 -1.52 -23.47 34.86
C LYS A 43 -0.27 -23.95 35.62
N GLY A 44 -0.08 -25.26 35.74
CA GLY A 44 1.07 -25.89 36.40
C GLY A 44 2.09 -26.47 35.41
N ASP A 45 2.08 -26.04 34.16
CA ASP A 45 3.00 -26.54 33.14
C ASP A 45 4.45 -26.14 33.48
N LYS A 46 5.33 -27.13 33.57
CA LYS A 46 6.78 -26.98 33.81
C LYS A 46 7.61 -27.35 32.59
N SER A 47 6.98 -27.66 31.45
CA SER A 47 7.66 -28.09 30.24
C SER A 47 8.49 -27.00 29.59
N LYS A 48 8.18 -25.72 29.88
CA LYS A 48 8.82 -24.54 29.29
C LYS A 48 8.78 -24.51 27.75
N LEU A 49 7.82 -25.20 27.13
CA LEU A 49 7.68 -25.27 25.67
C LEU A 49 7.10 -23.99 25.03
N GLY A 50 6.40 -23.18 25.82
CA GLY A 50 5.94 -21.85 25.40
C GLY A 50 7.01 -20.80 25.64
N LEU A 51 6.85 -19.63 25.02
CA LEU A 51 7.80 -18.53 25.10
C LEU A 51 8.10 -18.11 26.56
N GLN A 52 9.37 -18.01 26.91
CA GLN A 52 9.87 -17.68 28.24
C GLN A 52 10.36 -16.23 28.31
N VAL A 53 10.43 -15.67 29.51
CA VAL A 53 11.02 -14.33 29.75
C VAL A 53 12.51 -14.32 29.38
N LEU A 54 13.21 -15.44 29.64
CA LEU A 54 14.61 -15.64 29.25
C LEU A 54 14.86 -15.49 27.74
N ASP A 55 13.86 -15.76 26.90
CA ASP A 55 13.98 -15.63 25.45
C ASP A 55 14.08 -14.16 24.98
N VAL A 56 13.81 -13.20 25.88
CA VAL A 56 13.78 -11.76 25.56
C VAL A 56 14.78 -10.95 26.39
N GLU A 57 14.84 -11.16 27.71
CA GLU A 57 15.54 -10.26 28.64
C GLU A 57 16.48 -10.96 29.63
N GLY A 58 16.64 -12.29 29.54
CA GLY A 58 17.80 -13.02 30.07
C GLY A 58 17.94 -13.27 31.58
N ASP A 59 17.11 -12.66 32.46
CA ASP A 59 17.40 -12.68 33.91
C ASP A 59 16.26 -13.20 34.81
N ARG A 60 15.15 -13.68 34.24
CA ARG A 60 13.99 -14.19 34.98
C ARG A 60 13.41 -15.43 34.34
N ASP A 61 13.19 -16.48 35.16
CA ASP A 61 12.60 -17.74 34.72
C ASP A 61 11.07 -17.68 34.77
N GLY A 62 10.39 -18.24 33.76
CA GLY A 62 8.93 -18.23 33.65
C GLY A 62 8.40 -17.87 32.26
N TYR A 63 7.12 -18.14 32.02
CA TYR A 63 6.46 -17.84 30.74
C TYR A 63 6.40 -16.32 30.52
N LEU A 64 6.61 -15.89 29.28
CA LEU A 64 6.55 -14.48 28.90
C LEU A 64 5.14 -13.90 29.06
N PHE A 65 4.12 -14.69 28.72
CA PHE A 65 2.72 -14.26 28.78
C PHE A 65 2.04 -14.78 30.05
N CYS A 66 1.87 -13.89 31.02
CA CYS A 66 1.20 -14.16 32.30
C CYS A 66 0.06 -13.18 32.56
N HIS A 67 -0.91 -13.64 33.36
CA HIS A 67 -1.92 -12.78 33.98
C HIS A 67 -1.28 -11.86 35.02
N GLN A 68 -2.02 -10.86 35.49
CA GLN A 68 -1.52 -9.87 36.44
C GLN A 68 -1.08 -10.49 37.78
N ASP A 69 -1.65 -11.64 38.14
CA ASP A 69 -1.29 -12.44 39.32
C ASP A 69 -0.05 -13.33 39.12
N GLY A 70 0.61 -13.25 37.95
CA GLY A 70 1.78 -14.05 37.60
C GLY A 70 1.47 -15.45 37.10
N VAL A 71 0.19 -15.87 37.07
CA VAL A 71 -0.19 -17.18 36.53
C VAL A 71 0.00 -17.18 35.02
N PRO A 72 0.62 -18.21 34.43
CA PRO A 72 0.85 -18.23 32.99
C PRO A 72 -0.47 -18.28 32.20
N LEU A 73 -0.48 -17.55 31.08
CA LEU A 73 -1.56 -17.67 30.11
C LEU A 73 -1.53 -19.08 29.54
N THR A 74 -2.69 -19.74 29.51
CA THR A 74 -2.80 -21.12 29.04
C THR A 74 -3.38 -21.21 27.63
N ARG A 75 -3.08 -22.30 26.92
CA ARG A 75 -3.69 -22.60 25.60
C ARG A 75 -5.22 -22.53 25.63
N TYR A 76 -5.85 -23.05 26.68
CA TYR A 76 -7.30 -23.03 26.84
C TYR A 76 -7.84 -21.60 26.97
N GLN A 77 -7.26 -20.80 27.86
CA GLN A 77 -7.66 -19.39 28.04
C GLN A 77 -7.45 -18.60 26.75
N PHE A 78 -6.30 -18.82 26.09
CA PHE A 78 -5.98 -18.18 24.82
C PHE A 78 -7.09 -18.44 23.79
N TRP A 79 -7.46 -19.71 23.63
CA TRP A 79 -8.50 -20.13 22.69
C TRP A 79 -9.88 -19.58 23.06
N LYS A 80 -10.27 -19.66 24.34
CA LYS A 80 -11.58 -19.20 24.82
C LYS A 80 -11.85 -17.73 24.49
N ILE A 81 -10.92 -16.85 24.88
CA ILE A 81 -11.06 -15.40 24.65
C ILE A 81 -11.00 -15.09 23.15
N LYS A 82 -10.11 -15.73 22.39
CA LYS A 82 -10.04 -15.52 20.95
C LYS A 82 -11.32 -15.95 20.23
N SER A 83 -11.90 -17.10 20.59
CA SER A 83 -13.16 -17.57 20.00
C SER A 83 -14.31 -16.61 20.28
N ALA A 84 -14.40 -16.05 21.48
CA ALA A 84 -15.38 -15.03 21.82
C ALA A 84 -15.18 -13.73 21.02
N ALA A 85 -13.94 -13.30 20.80
CA ALA A 85 -13.64 -12.14 19.95
C ALA A 85 -13.96 -12.41 18.47
N LEU A 86 -13.66 -13.59 17.96
CA LEU A 86 -14.00 -14.01 16.60
C LEU A 86 -15.50 -14.03 16.35
N ALA A 87 -16.29 -14.50 17.32
CA ALA A 87 -17.75 -14.42 17.25
C ALA A 87 -18.23 -12.97 17.12
N ARG A 88 -17.63 -12.02 17.86
CA ARG A 88 -17.98 -10.59 17.79
C ARG A 88 -17.58 -9.91 16.48
N VAL A 89 -16.56 -10.39 15.78
CA VAL A 89 -16.22 -9.91 14.43
C VAL A 89 -16.98 -10.66 13.31
N GLY A 90 -18.02 -11.42 13.65
CA GLY A 90 -18.90 -12.07 12.67
C GLY A 90 -18.33 -13.34 12.05
N VAL A 91 -17.35 -13.98 12.69
CA VAL A 91 -16.83 -15.31 12.29
C VAL A 91 -16.97 -16.32 13.44
N PRO A 92 -18.20 -16.59 13.92
CA PRO A 92 -18.43 -17.61 14.95
C PRO A 92 -18.05 -19.00 14.42
N GLY A 93 -17.49 -19.85 15.30
CA GLY A 93 -17.14 -21.23 14.95
C GLY A 93 -15.92 -21.40 14.03
N ALA A 94 -15.19 -20.32 13.73
CA ALA A 94 -13.92 -20.41 13.00
C ALA A 94 -12.96 -21.36 13.74
N ARG A 95 -12.58 -22.47 13.09
CA ARG A 95 -11.67 -23.48 13.64
C ARG A 95 -10.23 -22.95 13.65
N PHE A 96 -9.91 -22.08 14.62
CA PHE A 96 -8.54 -21.67 14.91
C PHE A 96 -7.86 -22.77 15.73
N GLY A 97 -7.10 -23.64 15.06
CA GLY A 97 -6.28 -24.68 15.67
C GLY A 97 -4.88 -24.20 16.02
N THR A 98 -4.06 -25.13 16.53
CA THR A 98 -2.67 -24.91 16.96
C THR A 98 -1.81 -24.17 15.92
N HIS A 99 -2.06 -24.42 14.64
CA HIS A 99 -1.30 -23.87 13.52
C HIS A 99 -1.90 -22.61 12.91
N SER A 100 -3.06 -22.13 13.35
CA SER A 100 -3.79 -21.11 12.59
C SER A 100 -3.07 -19.76 12.52
N PHE A 101 -2.25 -19.39 13.50
CA PHE A 101 -1.40 -18.21 13.39
C PHE A 101 -0.28 -18.41 12.38
N GLN A 102 0.42 -19.54 12.43
CA GLN A 102 1.45 -19.90 11.46
C GLN A 102 0.88 -19.94 10.03
N ILE A 103 -0.29 -20.57 9.82
CA ILE A 103 -1.03 -20.56 8.54
C ILE A 103 -1.35 -19.13 8.12
N GLY A 104 -1.96 -18.34 9.01
CA GLY A 104 -2.36 -16.96 8.72
C GLY A 104 -1.17 -16.09 8.31
N ALA A 105 -0.10 -16.10 9.11
CA ALA A 105 1.12 -15.34 8.87
C ALA A 105 1.79 -15.71 7.55
N THR A 106 1.91 -17.00 7.28
CA THR A 106 2.55 -17.54 6.06
C THR A 106 1.71 -17.27 4.82
N SER A 107 0.40 -17.46 4.93
CA SER A 107 -0.55 -17.14 3.85
C SER A 107 -0.55 -15.65 3.56
N THR A 108 -0.50 -14.79 4.59
CA THR A 108 -0.34 -13.35 4.42
C THR A 108 0.99 -13.01 3.75
N ALA A 109 2.12 -13.54 4.21
CA ALA A 109 3.42 -13.30 3.56
C ALA A 109 3.42 -13.72 2.08
N ALA A 110 2.82 -14.88 1.76
CA ALA A 110 2.66 -15.35 0.40
C ALA A 110 1.75 -14.44 -0.45
N SER A 111 0.59 -14.02 0.08
CA SER A 111 -0.30 -13.06 -0.58
C SER A 111 0.36 -11.69 -0.77
N LEU A 112 1.25 -11.31 0.15
CA LEU A 112 2.11 -10.14 0.07
C LEU A 112 3.34 -10.36 -0.83
N GLY A 113 3.41 -11.45 -1.61
CA GLY A 113 4.47 -11.65 -2.60
C GLY A 113 5.88 -11.78 -2.03
N TYR A 114 6.01 -12.15 -0.75
CA TYR A 114 7.33 -12.42 -0.17
C TYR A 114 7.93 -13.64 -0.87
N ASP A 115 9.24 -13.62 -1.10
CA ASP A 115 9.92 -14.74 -1.73
C ASP A 115 9.91 -15.99 -0.81
N PRO A 116 10.04 -17.19 -1.39
CA PRO A 116 10.07 -18.44 -0.63
C PRO A 116 11.08 -18.46 0.54
N ALA A 117 12.27 -17.89 0.37
CA ALA A 117 13.29 -17.93 1.42
C ALA A 117 12.89 -17.07 2.62
N ARG A 118 12.29 -15.89 2.37
CA ARG A 118 11.76 -15.04 3.43
C ARG A 118 10.57 -15.68 4.15
N ILE A 119 9.67 -16.33 3.42
CA ILE A 119 8.55 -17.08 4.02
C ILE A 119 9.08 -18.23 4.90
N GLN A 120 10.08 -18.96 4.42
CA GLN A 120 10.75 -20.01 5.18
C GLN A 120 11.41 -19.47 6.45
N SER A 121 12.10 -18.34 6.37
CA SER A 121 12.71 -17.67 7.52
C SER A 121 11.65 -17.28 8.57
N ILE A 122 10.52 -16.68 8.16
CA ILE A 122 9.44 -16.28 9.06
C ILE A 122 8.85 -17.50 9.78
N GLY A 123 8.53 -18.56 9.03
CA GLY A 123 7.93 -19.76 9.61
C GLY A 123 8.92 -20.76 10.20
N ARG A 124 10.22 -20.42 10.21
CA ARG A 124 11.33 -21.26 10.73
C ARG A 124 11.39 -22.64 10.07
N TRP A 125 11.10 -22.71 8.76
CA TRP A 125 11.14 -23.94 7.98
C TRP A 125 12.47 -24.12 7.26
N ARG A 126 13.03 -25.32 7.34
CA ARG A 126 14.25 -25.72 6.59
C ARG A 126 13.96 -26.38 5.24
N SER A 127 12.69 -26.64 4.93
CA SER A 127 12.26 -27.31 3.69
C SER A 127 11.03 -26.63 3.07
N GLN A 128 10.57 -27.15 1.94
CA GLN A 128 9.40 -26.64 1.21
C GLN A 128 8.05 -27.00 1.87
N CYS A 129 8.04 -27.58 3.08
CA CYS A 129 6.82 -27.97 3.79
C CYS A 129 5.89 -26.79 4.11
N TYR A 130 6.40 -25.56 4.13
CA TYR A 130 5.61 -24.34 4.29
C TYR A 130 4.48 -24.20 3.26
N LYS A 131 4.64 -24.79 2.06
CA LYS A 131 3.62 -24.75 1.00
C LYS A 131 2.26 -25.31 1.44
N VAL A 132 2.25 -26.29 2.35
CA VAL A 132 1.02 -26.87 2.91
C VAL A 132 0.28 -25.89 3.84
N TYR A 133 1.00 -24.91 4.38
CA TYR A 133 0.47 -23.86 5.26
C TYR A 133 0.00 -22.62 4.50
N VAL A 134 0.42 -22.44 3.25
CA VAL A 134 -0.03 -21.32 2.40
C VAL A 134 -1.44 -21.62 1.92
N ARG A 135 -2.41 -20.82 2.39
CA ARG A 135 -3.79 -20.83 1.93
C ARG A 135 -4.03 -19.59 1.05
N PRO A 136 -4.78 -19.70 -0.06
CA PRO A 136 -5.28 -18.52 -0.74
C PRO A 136 -6.07 -17.67 0.25
N LEU A 137 -5.81 -16.36 0.29
CA LEU A 137 -6.57 -15.41 1.10
C LEU A 137 -7.40 -14.52 0.13
N PRO A 138 -8.64 -14.92 -0.22
CA PRO A 138 -9.47 -14.18 -1.17
C PRO A 138 -9.75 -12.74 -0.73
N THR A 139 -9.68 -12.47 0.58
CA THR A 139 -9.92 -11.15 1.18
C THR A 139 -8.71 -10.23 1.16
N LEU A 140 -7.51 -10.72 0.83
CA LEU A 140 -6.35 -9.89 0.51
C LEU A 140 -6.31 -9.64 -1.00
N GLN A 141 -7.37 -9.06 -1.53
CA GLN A 141 -7.35 -8.58 -2.89
C GLN A 141 -6.38 -7.40 -2.94
N ARG A 142 -5.27 -7.57 -3.65
CA ARG A 142 -4.30 -6.48 -3.84
C ARG A 142 -5.02 -5.28 -4.46
N MET A 143 -4.68 -4.09 -3.95
CA MET A 143 -5.17 -2.84 -4.51
C MET A 143 -4.76 -2.76 -5.98
N HIS A 144 -5.65 -2.30 -6.84
CA HIS A 144 -5.33 -2.03 -8.23
C HIS A 144 -5.02 -0.55 -8.37
N ILE A 145 -3.77 -0.24 -8.72
CA ILE A 145 -3.29 1.12 -8.95
C ILE A 145 -3.11 1.28 -10.45
N LEU A 146 -3.91 2.15 -11.06
CA LEU A 146 -3.81 2.48 -12.46
C LEU A 146 -3.12 3.84 -12.64
N ILE A 147 -1.99 3.85 -13.35
CA ILE A 147 -1.20 5.05 -13.64
C ILE A 147 -1.37 5.40 -15.12
N ILE A 148 -2.02 6.52 -15.44
CA ILE A 148 -2.23 7.00 -16.81
C ILE A 148 -1.39 8.24 -17.10
N GLY A 149 -0.73 8.28 -18.27
CA GLY A 149 -0.16 9.52 -18.77
C GLY A 149 0.48 9.43 -20.15
N HIS A 150 1.30 10.42 -20.49
CA HIS A 150 2.02 10.48 -21.77
C HIS A 150 3.48 10.02 -21.61
N SER A 151 4.39 10.60 -22.39
CA SER A 151 5.82 10.28 -22.42
C SER A 151 6.51 10.24 -21.06
N PHE A 152 6.10 11.06 -20.08
CA PHE A 152 6.67 11.02 -18.74
C PHE A 152 6.39 9.69 -18.03
N ILE A 153 5.15 9.18 -18.13
CA ILE A 153 4.78 7.88 -17.58
C ILE A 153 5.46 6.74 -18.32
N TYR A 154 5.55 6.81 -19.66
CA TYR A 154 6.31 5.84 -20.46
C TYR A 154 7.77 5.70 -19.99
N TRP A 155 8.49 6.83 -19.88
CA TRP A 155 9.89 6.81 -19.47
C TRP A 155 10.05 6.38 -18.02
N THR A 156 9.14 6.83 -17.15
CA THR A 156 9.15 6.50 -15.72
C THR A 156 8.85 5.02 -15.47
N ALA A 157 7.90 4.42 -16.17
CA ALA A 157 7.59 2.99 -16.06
C ALA A 157 8.81 2.12 -16.42
N ARG A 158 9.52 2.48 -17.50
CA ARG A 158 10.76 1.81 -17.92
C ARG A 158 11.93 2.05 -16.97
N PHE A 159 12.00 3.25 -16.39
CA PHE A 159 12.97 3.58 -15.36
C PHE A 159 12.69 2.82 -14.04
N ALA A 160 11.42 2.63 -13.68
CA ALA A 160 11.02 1.89 -12.49
C ALA A 160 11.49 0.43 -12.55
N THR A 161 11.36 -0.24 -13.70
CA THR A 161 11.83 -1.63 -13.91
C THR A 161 13.32 -1.82 -13.65
N ARG A 162 14.15 -0.81 -13.94
CA ARG A 162 15.62 -0.85 -13.69
C ARG A 162 16.02 -0.27 -12.34
N SER A 163 15.07 0.24 -11.56
CA SER A 163 15.31 0.81 -10.23
C SER A 163 15.21 -0.24 -9.14
N ALA A 164 15.69 0.07 -7.92
CA ALA A 164 15.52 -0.76 -6.74
C ALA A 164 14.04 -1.03 -6.38
N TRP A 165 13.11 -0.22 -6.90
CA TRP A 165 11.68 -0.34 -6.62
C TRP A 165 10.95 -1.29 -7.59
N GLY A 166 11.53 -1.59 -8.74
CA GLY A 166 10.90 -2.38 -9.80
C GLY A 166 9.62 -1.74 -10.35
N SER A 167 8.99 -2.42 -11.33
CA SER A 167 7.75 -1.94 -11.97
C SER A 167 6.55 -1.87 -11.01
N GLN A 168 6.62 -2.55 -9.86
CA GLN A 168 5.59 -2.54 -8.83
C GLN A 168 5.88 -1.54 -7.71
N LEU A 169 6.90 -0.69 -7.84
CA LEU A 169 7.23 0.38 -6.87
C LEU A 169 7.45 -0.11 -5.43
N SER A 170 7.90 -1.36 -5.25
CA SER A 170 7.94 -2.08 -3.97
C SER A 170 6.57 -2.23 -3.28
N LEU A 171 5.48 -2.04 -4.00
CA LEU A 171 4.10 -2.20 -3.53
C LEU A 171 3.50 -3.55 -3.92
N GLY A 172 4.22 -4.42 -4.65
CA GLY A 172 3.70 -5.69 -5.20
C GLY A 172 3.05 -6.64 -4.18
N ALA A 173 3.38 -6.44 -2.91
CA ALA A 173 2.77 -7.07 -1.75
C ALA A 173 1.31 -6.65 -1.53
N PHE A 174 1.02 -5.37 -1.63
CA PHE A 174 -0.26 -4.78 -1.26
C PHE A 174 -1.07 -4.32 -2.47
N ALA A 175 -0.40 -4.10 -3.59
CA ALA A 175 -0.99 -3.55 -4.80
C ALA A 175 -0.46 -4.22 -6.06
N ILE A 176 -1.23 -4.06 -7.14
CA ILE A 176 -0.85 -4.31 -8.52
C ILE A 176 -0.80 -2.94 -9.19
N VAL A 177 0.40 -2.53 -9.59
CA VAL A 177 0.62 -1.27 -10.32
C VAL A 177 0.56 -1.55 -11.81
N GLU A 178 -0.41 -0.93 -12.48
CA GLU A 178 -0.62 -0.98 -13.91
C GLU A 178 -0.26 0.37 -14.54
N TRP A 179 0.73 0.36 -15.42
CA TRP A 179 1.20 1.55 -16.13
C TRP A 179 0.54 1.61 -17.51
N ARG A 180 -0.09 2.74 -17.82
CA ARG A 180 -0.75 2.98 -19.10
C ARG A 180 -0.29 4.32 -19.67
N ASP A 181 0.45 4.25 -20.76
CA ASP A 181 0.91 5.40 -21.49
C ASP A 181 0.46 5.36 -22.95
N ARG A 182 0.31 6.54 -23.55
CA ARG A 182 0.08 6.71 -24.97
C ARG A 182 0.88 7.91 -25.47
N HIS A 183 1.60 7.73 -26.58
CA HIS A 183 2.38 8.80 -27.18
C HIS A 183 1.46 9.96 -27.60
N GLY A 184 1.84 11.19 -27.25
CA GLY A 184 1.05 12.38 -27.57
C GLY A 184 -0.29 12.52 -26.85
N LEU A 185 -0.57 11.66 -25.85
CA LEU A 185 -1.81 11.68 -25.08
C LEU A 185 -2.14 13.08 -24.57
N ARG A 186 -3.37 13.53 -24.88
CA ARG A 186 -3.98 14.78 -24.42
C ARG A 186 -5.03 14.48 -23.37
N TRP A 187 -5.50 15.50 -22.67
CA TRP A 187 -6.49 15.29 -21.60
C TRP A 187 -7.78 14.61 -22.10
N ALA A 188 -8.27 14.99 -23.28
CA ALA A 188 -9.46 14.40 -23.89
C ALA A 188 -9.40 12.85 -24.04
N ASP A 189 -8.20 12.27 -24.06
CA ASP A 189 -8.00 10.82 -24.15
C ASP A 189 -8.01 10.11 -22.79
N VAL A 190 -7.83 10.84 -21.68
CA VAL A 190 -7.60 10.28 -20.34
C VAL A 190 -8.85 9.58 -19.81
N LEU A 191 -10.00 10.26 -19.78
CA LEU A 191 -11.22 9.68 -19.24
C LEU A 191 -11.69 8.46 -20.06
N PRO A 192 -11.78 8.52 -21.41
CA PRO A 192 -12.14 7.34 -22.20
C PRO A 192 -11.21 6.14 -21.94
N MET A 193 -9.90 6.37 -21.86
CA MET A 193 -8.93 5.33 -21.53
C MET A 193 -9.15 4.76 -20.12
N ALA A 194 -9.35 5.62 -19.12
CA ALA A 194 -9.59 5.19 -17.75
C ALA A 194 -10.86 4.36 -17.62
N LEU A 195 -11.95 4.77 -18.28
CA LEU A 195 -13.22 4.03 -18.28
C LEU A 195 -13.08 2.66 -18.92
N GLN A 196 -12.42 2.58 -20.08
CA GLN A 196 -12.16 1.31 -20.76
C GLN A 196 -11.35 0.34 -19.88
N LEU A 197 -10.34 0.84 -19.18
CA LEU A 197 -9.49 0.02 -18.29
C LEU A 197 -10.18 -0.35 -16.97
N ALA A 198 -11.23 0.38 -16.59
CA ALA A 198 -12.05 0.09 -15.42
C ALA A 198 -13.14 -0.96 -15.70
N GLU A 199 -13.31 -1.38 -16.97
CA GLU A 199 -14.25 -2.45 -17.33
C GLU A 199 -13.92 -3.74 -16.55
N GLY A 200 -14.90 -4.25 -15.81
CA GLY A 200 -14.76 -5.44 -14.96
C GLY A 200 -14.31 -5.15 -13.53
N ARG A 201 -13.29 -4.30 -13.31
CA ARG A 201 -12.88 -3.84 -11.98
C ARG A 201 -12.29 -2.44 -12.04
N ALA A 202 -12.95 -1.48 -11.39
CA ALA A 202 -12.40 -0.15 -11.22
C ALA A 202 -11.12 -0.18 -10.37
N PRO A 203 -10.10 0.62 -10.72
CA PRO A 203 -8.90 0.70 -9.90
C PRO A 203 -9.21 1.36 -8.55
N ASP A 204 -8.60 0.83 -7.49
CA ASP A 204 -8.66 1.40 -6.15
C ASP A 204 -8.03 2.81 -6.14
N ILE A 205 -6.96 3.00 -6.93
CA ILE A 205 -6.31 4.30 -7.14
C ILE A 205 -6.13 4.57 -8.63
N LEU A 206 -6.61 5.72 -9.10
CA LEU A 206 -6.31 6.29 -10.41
C LEU A 206 -5.32 7.45 -10.27
N LEU A 207 -4.07 7.26 -10.70
CA LEU A 207 -3.07 8.31 -10.78
C LEU A 207 -2.96 8.83 -12.21
N THR A 208 -3.12 10.14 -12.40
CA THR A 208 -3.02 10.77 -13.73
C THR A 208 -1.87 11.76 -13.81
N HIS A 209 -1.08 11.67 -14.88
CA HIS A 209 -0.08 12.66 -15.28
C HIS A 209 -0.32 13.05 -16.74
N ALA A 210 -1.16 14.07 -16.96
CA ALA A 210 -1.60 14.52 -18.27
C ALA A 210 -1.91 16.02 -18.29
N GLY A 211 -2.24 16.56 -19.48
CA GLY A 211 -2.52 17.99 -19.68
C GLY A 211 -1.31 18.80 -20.16
N GLY A 212 -0.08 18.31 -19.98
CA GLY A 212 1.11 19.01 -20.47
C GLY A 212 1.18 19.14 -22.00
N ASN A 213 0.57 18.21 -22.75
CA ASN A 213 0.53 18.23 -24.22
C ASN A 213 -0.56 19.14 -24.80
N ASP A 214 -1.48 19.58 -23.96
CA ASP A 214 -2.60 20.46 -24.26
C ASP A 214 -2.21 21.94 -24.14
N LEU A 215 -1.28 22.23 -23.22
CA LEU A 215 -0.77 23.58 -23.01
C LEU A 215 -0.12 24.12 -24.30
N GLY A 216 -0.53 25.32 -24.70
CA GLY A 216 -0.13 25.96 -25.95
C GLY A 216 -0.92 25.50 -27.19
N LYS A 217 -1.79 24.49 -27.07
CA LYS A 217 -2.68 24.02 -28.16
C LYS A 217 -4.15 24.30 -27.88
N GLN A 218 -4.50 24.53 -26.62
CA GLN A 218 -5.83 24.95 -26.19
C GLN A 218 -5.75 26.00 -25.08
N MET A 219 -6.82 26.77 -24.90
CA MET A 219 -6.91 27.75 -23.82
C MET A 219 -6.87 27.04 -22.46
N GLY A 220 -6.00 27.52 -21.56
CA GLY A 220 -5.82 26.89 -20.24
C GLY A 220 -7.11 26.77 -19.43
N ILE A 221 -8.01 27.75 -19.53
CA ILE A 221 -9.31 27.71 -18.84
C ILE A 221 -10.22 26.59 -19.35
N SER A 222 -10.24 26.35 -20.67
CA SER A 222 -11.02 25.28 -21.29
C SER A 222 -10.50 23.90 -20.84
N LEU A 223 -9.17 23.73 -20.83
CA LEU A 223 -8.53 22.53 -20.33
C LEU A 223 -8.85 22.27 -18.84
N ILE A 224 -8.84 23.31 -18.01
CA ILE A 224 -9.20 23.19 -16.58
C ILE A 224 -10.66 22.76 -16.43
N MET A 225 -11.59 23.35 -17.18
CA MET A 225 -13.00 22.94 -17.16
C MET A 225 -13.18 21.49 -17.60
N GLU A 226 -12.45 21.05 -18.63
CA GLU A 226 -12.46 19.66 -19.09
C GLU A 226 -11.94 18.69 -18.02
N ILE A 227 -10.78 18.99 -17.42
CA ILE A 227 -10.20 18.19 -16.33
C ILE A 227 -11.15 18.06 -15.16
N THR A 228 -11.67 19.19 -14.68
CA THR A 228 -12.53 19.18 -13.49
C THR A 228 -13.85 18.47 -13.75
N ARG A 229 -14.44 18.62 -14.94
CA ARG A 229 -15.62 17.88 -15.35
C ARG A 229 -15.36 16.38 -15.39
N ASP A 230 -14.29 15.96 -16.05
CA ASP A 230 -14.00 14.55 -16.29
C ASP A 230 -13.62 13.81 -14.99
N LEU A 231 -12.86 14.46 -14.11
CA LEU A 231 -12.56 13.94 -12.77
C LEU A 231 -13.81 13.85 -11.89
N THR A 232 -14.76 14.79 -12.04
CA THR A 232 -16.07 14.70 -11.38
C THR A 232 -16.88 13.51 -11.92
N THR A 233 -16.87 13.31 -13.23
CA THR A 233 -17.52 12.16 -13.87
C THR A 233 -16.94 10.84 -13.35
N TRP A 234 -15.60 10.71 -13.33
CA TRP A 234 -14.93 9.54 -12.77
C TRP A 234 -15.34 9.30 -11.30
N LYS A 235 -15.31 10.34 -10.46
CA LYS A 235 -15.62 10.20 -9.04
C LYS A 235 -17.09 9.83 -8.81
N THR A 236 -17.99 10.36 -9.62
CA THR A 236 -19.41 10.00 -9.59
C THR A 236 -19.63 8.53 -9.96
N GLN A 237 -18.93 8.04 -10.98
CA GLN A 237 -19.05 6.66 -11.44
C GLN A 237 -18.36 5.65 -10.52
N TYR A 238 -17.21 6.03 -9.93
CA TYR A 238 -16.44 5.18 -9.03
C TYR A 238 -16.13 5.88 -7.70
N PRO A 239 -17.12 6.04 -6.78
CA PRO A 239 -16.92 6.74 -5.51
C PRO A 239 -15.82 6.15 -4.61
N GLY A 240 -15.59 4.83 -4.71
CA GLY A 240 -14.54 4.13 -3.97
C GLY A 240 -13.13 4.29 -4.55
N SER A 241 -13.01 4.72 -5.81
CA SER A 241 -11.71 4.97 -6.45
C SER A 241 -11.15 6.31 -5.98
N LYS A 242 -9.88 6.31 -5.56
CA LYS A 242 -9.18 7.54 -5.19
C LYS A 242 -8.39 8.08 -6.38
N VAL A 243 -8.48 9.39 -6.61
CA VAL A 243 -7.74 10.07 -7.67
C VAL A 243 -6.48 10.70 -7.10
N ILE A 244 -5.34 10.46 -7.75
CA ILE A 244 -4.08 11.15 -7.48
C ILE A 244 -3.70 12.00 -8.70
N TRP A 245 -3.62 13.31 -8.51
CA TRP A 245 -3.13 14.24 -9.52
C TRP A 245 -1.61 14.36 -9.43
N SER A 246 -0.89 13.87 -10.43
CA SER A 246 0.53 14.17 -10.60
C SER A 246 0.67 15.49 -11.34
N THR A 247 1.21 16.49 -10.66
CA THR A 247 1.32 17.85 -11.22
C THR A 247 2.11 17.85 -12.53
N VAL A 248 1.69 18.64 -13.51
CA VAL A 248 2.40 18.77 -14.78
C VAL A 248 3.78 19.39 -14.53
N VAL A 249 4.82 18.70 -14.98
CA VAL A 249 6.23 19.10 -14.83
C VAL A 249 6.54 20.30 -15.75
N PRO A 250 7.30 21.31 -15.29
CA PRO A 250 7.71 22.44 -16.13
C PRO A 250 8.60 22.02 -17.29
N ARG A 251 8.46 22.70 -18.43
CA ARG A 251 9.33 22.54 -19.61
C ARG A 251 10.34 23.69 -19.66
N ARG A 252 11.59 23.42 -20.05
CA ARG A 252 12.62 24.46 -20.19
C ARG A 252 12.46 25.26 -21.48
N CYS A 253 11.96 24.61 -22.52
CA CYS A 253 11.70 25.23 -23.81
C CYS A 253 10.43 24.66 -24.47
N ASP A 254 9.93 25.36 -25.47
CA ASP A 254 9.05 24.77 -26.47
C ASP A 254 9.85 23.96 -27.51
N ALA A 255 9.18 23.47 -28.55
CA ALA A 255 9.82 22.74 -29.65
C ALA A 255 10.87 23.58 -30.41
N ALA A 256 10.86 24.92 -30.24
CA ALA A 256 11.77 25.87 -30.89
C ALA A 256 12.87 26.41 -29.95
N GLY A 257 12.92 25.99 -28.68
CA GLY A 257 13.97 26.39 -27.74
C GLY A 257 13.68 27.62 -26.87
N ALA A 258 12.51 28.25 -26.99
CA ALA A 258 12.18 29.50 -26.30
C ALA A 258 11.48 29.29 -24.95
N GLU A 259 11.65 30.22 -24.00
CA GLU A 259 10.88 30.26 -22.75
C GLU A 259 9.46 30.79 -23.04
N VAL A 260 8.49 29.89 -23.14
CA VAL A 260 7.10 30.22 -23.53
C VAL A 260 6.22 30.46 -22.29
N PRO A 261 5.14 31.26 -22.40
CA PRO A 261 4.09 31.37 -21.38
C PRO A 261 3.49 30.04 -20.90
N ILE A 262 3.82 28.91 -21.53
CA ILE A 262 3.39 27.56 -21.19
C ILE A 262 3.55 27.23 -19.69
N ASN A 263 4.61 27.72 -19.04
CA ASN A 263 4.84 27.51 -17.61
C ASN A 263 3.94 28.35 -16.71
N ARG A 264 3.45 29.50 -17.19
CA ARG A 264 2.42 30.29 -16.49
C ARG A 264 1.09 29.54 -16.53
N ASP A 265 0.68 29.07 -17.70
CA ASP A 265 -0.57 28.32 -17.88
C ASP A 265 -0.53 26.99 -17.12
N ARG A 266 0.63 26.30 -17.14
CA ARG A 266 0.88 25.10 -16.33
C ARG A 266 0.68 25.34 -14.84
N ARG A 267 1.14 26.49 -14.30
CA ARG A 267 0.95 26.82 -12.86
C ARG A 267 -0.53 26.99 -12.55
N CYS A 268 -1.27 27.68 -13.42
CA CYS A 268 -2.73 27.84 -13.27
C CYS A 268 -3.43 26.47 -13.31
N LEU A 269 -3.15 25.67 -14.35
CA LEU A 269 -3.65 24.31 -14.51
C LEU A 269 -3.43 23.46 -13.26
N ASN A 270 -2.18 23.38 -12.79
CA ASN A 270 -1.83 22.58 -11.63
C ASN A 270 -2.56 23.06 -10.38
N ARG A 271 -2.71 24.37 -10.18
CA ARG A 271 -3.42 24.91 -9.01
C ARG A 271 -4.88 24.49 -9.03
N GLU A 272 -5.59 24.72 -10.15
CA GLU A 272 -7.02 24.44 -10.23
C GLU A 272 -7.32 22.93 -10.19
N ALA A 273 -6.55 22.11 -10.90
CA ALA A 273 -6.70 20.66 -10.88
C ALA A 273 -6.40 20.07 -9.50
N SER A 274 -5.32 20.53 -8.84
CA SER A 274 -4.98 20.09 -7.47
C SER A 274 -6.08 20.47 -6.48
N HIS A 275 -6.58 21.70 -6.55
CA HIS A 275 -7.65 22.15 -5.67
C HIS A 275 -8.94 21.34 -5.88
N HIS A 276 -9.28 21.03 -7.12
CA HIS A 276 -10.42 20.16 -7.43
C HIS A 276 -10.25 18.75 -6.85
N VAL A 277 -9.10 18.11 -7.08
CA VAL A 277 -8.82 16.74 -6.63
C VAL A 277 -8.81 16.64 -5.10
N LEU A 278 -8.23 17.61 -4.40
CA LEU A 278 -8.26 17.63 -2.94
C LEU A 278 -9.70 17.78 -2.41
N ARG A 279 -10.51 18.64 -3.02
CA ARG A 279 -11.91 18.86 -2.64
C ARG A 279 -12.79 17.62 -2.86
N THR A 280 -12.45 16.75 -3.80
CA THR A 280 -13.16 15.49 -4.08
C THR A 280 -12.59 14.28 -3.31
N GLY A 281 -11.70 14.52 -2.34
CA GLY A 281 -11.12 13.48 -1.47
C GLY A 281 -9.96 12.72 -2.10
N GLY A 282 -9.41 13.22 -3.21
CA GLY A 282 -8.18 12.73 -3.84
C GLY A 282 -6.91 13.31 -3.21
N SER A 283 -5.77 13.12 -3.87
CA SER A 283 -4.48 13.60 -3.38
C SER A 283 -3.57 14.06 -4.53
N VAL A 284 -2.47 14.74 -4.20
CA VAL A 284 -1.61 15.42 -5.19
C VAL A 284 -0.17 14.97 -5.04
N ALA A 285 0.40 14.44 -6.12
CA ALA A 285 1.83 14.17 -6.24
C ALA A 285 2.53 15.39 -6.87
N GLY A 286 3.12 16.23 -6.03
CA GLY A 286 3.84 17.44 -6.43
C GLY A 286 5.28 17.17 -6.88
N HIS A 287 5.80 18.00 -7.78
CA HIS A 287 7.18 17.88 -8.31
C HIS A 287 7.98 19.18 -8.14
N THR A 288 7.93 19.80 -6.97
CA THR A 288 8.53 21.13 -6.71
C THR A 288 10.05 21.17 -6.90
N ALA A 289 10.76 20.06 -6.65
CA ALA A 289 12.20 19.95 -6.87
C ALA A 289 12.59 19.97 -8.37
N ILE A 290 11.67 19.60 -9.27
CA ILE A 290 11.91 19.62 -10.72
C ILE A 290 11.51 21.00 -11.26
N ASN A 291 12.50 21.83 -11.55
CA ASN A 291 12.28 23.19 -12.03
C ASN A 291 13.23 23.55 -13.20
N THR A 292 12.89 24.60 -13.95
CA THR A 292 13.57 24.95 -15.21
C THR A 292 15.04 25.34 -15.06
N LYS A 293 15.50 25.67 -13.84
CA LYS A 293 16.89 26.03 -13.55
C LYS A 293 17.79 24.81 -13.37
N MET A 294 17.21 23.65 -13.03
CA MET A 294 17.94 22.40 -12.78
C MET A 294 18.17 21.66 -14.11
N VAL A 295 19.12 22.16 -14.90
CA VAL A 295 19.41 21.70 -16.27
C VAL A 295 19.65 20.18 -16.34
N GLU A 296 20.36 19.65 -15.36
CA GLU A 296 20.75 18.25 -15.21
C GLU A 296 19.58 17.29 -15.01
N LEU A 297 18.40 17.79 -14.60
CA LEU A 297 17.20 16.98 -14.47
C LEU A 297 16.48 16.75 -15.81
N TYR A 298 16.91 17.43 -16.87
CA TYR A 298 16.33 17.34 -18.20
C TYR A 298 17.28 16.68 -19.21
N ARG A 299 16.71 16.12 -20.27
CA ARG A 299 17.43 15.73 -21.47
C ARG A 299 17.79 16.98 -22.29
N SER A 300 18.57 16.77 -23.35
CA SER A 300 18.95 17.82 -24.30
C SER A 300 17.74 18.50 -24.98
N ASP A 301 16.59 17.82 -25.05
CA ASP A 301 15.35 18.40 -25.59
C ASP A 301 14.66 19.41 -24.66
N GLY A 302 15.12 19.58 -23.42
CA GLY A 302 14.55 20.52 -22.45
C GLY A 302 13.11 20.22 -22.01
N VAL A 303 12.54 19.09 -22.42
CA VAL A 303 11.14 18.68 -22.13
C VAL A 303 11.13 17.42 -21.28
N HIS A 304 11.87 16.39 -21.68
CA HIS A 304 11.88 15.11 -20.99
C HIS A 304 12.94 15.08 -19.89
N LEU A 305 12.72 14.21 -18.91
CA LEU A 305 13.62 14.06 -17.78
C LEU A 305 14.82 13.17 -18.11
N SER A 306 15.98 13.56 -17.58
CA SER A 306 17.17 12.71 -17.49
C SER A 306 16.94 11.60 -16.46
N ASP A 307 17.88 10.67 -16.30
CA ASP A 307 17.79 9.64 -15.25
C ASP A 307 17.77 10.25 -13.83
N ALA A 308 18.47 11.38 -13.61
CA ALA A 308 18.39 12.13 -12.35
C ALA A 308 16.98 12.73 -12.14
N GLY A 309 16.40 13.31 -13.19
CA GLY A 309 15.03 13.82 -13.16
C GLY A 309 13.99 12.72 -12.94
N LEU A 310 14.13 11.57 -13.62
CA LEU A 310 13.25 10.41 -13.47
C LEU A 310 13.35 9.81 -12.07
N THR A 311 14.53 9.83 -11.44
CA THR A 311 14.70 9.41 -10.04
C THR A 311 13.81 10.22 -9.10
N LEU A 312 13.88 11.56 -9.20
CA LEU A 312 13.05 12.44 -8.38
C LEU A 312 11.56 12.31 -8.71
N PHE A 313 11.21 12.21 -9.98
CA PHE A 313 9.83 12.06 -10.42
C PHE A 313 9.21 10.76 -9.91
N LEU A 314 9.92 9.63 -10.05
CA LEU A 314 9.51 8.32 -9.55
C LEU A 314 9.32 8.32 -8.03
N ASP A 315 10.26 8.92 -7.28
CA ASP A 315 10.15 9.04 -5.82
C ASP A 315 8.91 9.84 -5.41
N ASN A 316 8.62 10.96 -6.10
CA ASN A 316 7.42 11.75 -5.83
C ASN A 316 6.12 10.99 -6.11
N LEU A 317 6.05 10.24 -7.22
CA LEU A 317 4.88 9.39 -7.52
C LEU A 317 4.70 8.33 -6.43
N ARG A 318 5.78 7.66 -6.04
CA ARG A 318 5.76 6.65 -4.99
C ARG A 318 5.32 7.21 -3.65
N ARG A 319 5.86 8.36 -3.21
CA ARG A 319 5.42 9.01 -1.97
C ARG A 319 3.94 9.38 -2.01
N GLY A 320 3.46 9.86 -3.16
CA GLY A 320 2.04 10.11 -3.38
C GLY A 320 1.18 8.86 -3.20
N LEU A 321 1.65 7.71 -3.70
CA LEU A 321 0.95 6.43 -3.54
C LEU A 321 1.05 5.83 -2.13
N GLN A 322 2.15 6.08 -1.41
CA GLN A 322 2.36 5.55 -0.05
C GLN A 322 1.61 6.33 1.03
N ALA A 323 1.10 7.52 0.71
CA ALA A 323 0.25 8.31 1.60
C ALA A 323 -1.20 7.78 1.66
N GLU A 324 -1.53 6.76 0.86
CA GLU A 324 -2.84 6.13 0.70
C GLU A 324 -2.91 4.76 1.37
#